data_AF-A0AA43QU43-F1
#
_entry.id   AF-A0AA43QU43-F1
#
_cell.length_a   1.000
_cell.length_b   1.000
_cell.length_c   1.000
_cell.angle_alpha   90.00
_cell.angle_beta   90.00
_cell.angle_gamma   90.00
#
_symmetry.space_group_name_H-M   'P 1'
#
loop_
_entity.id
_entity.type
_entity.pdbx_description
1 polymer ?
#
loop_
_entity_poly.entity_id
_entity_poly.type
_entity_poly.pdbx_seq_one_letter_code
_entity_poly.pdbx_strand_id
1 'polypeptide(L)'
;MPESSNAKGGEDQLEKQKMASLAASNAALASKEAEIAQQHADILASLKSEEFPLAPPPSPSSDHSTRDPKALVDSHIVLLHEYNEIRDSGQKLMAMIAEERGLTAKEVYEEFGVGERD
;
A
#
# COMPACT_ATOMS: atom_id res chain seq x y z
N MET A 1 -60.18 10.55 -39.26
CA MET A 1 -58.87 10.78 -38.62
C MET A 1 -59.11 11.49 -37.30
N PRO A 2 -58.95 10.79 -36.16
CA PRO A 2 -57.86 11.15 -35.24
C PRO A 2 -57.32 9.94 -34.43
N GLU A 3 -56.20 9.36 -34.85
CA GLU A 3 -55.32 8.55 -34.01
C GLU A 3 -54.15 9.45 -33.61
N SER A 4 -53.95 9.78 -32.33
CA SER A 4 -52.64 10.21 -31.77
C SER A 4 -52.64 10.63 -30.28
N SER A 5 -53.78 10.85 -29.61
CA SER A 5 -53.76 11.44 -28.26
C SER A 5 -53.39 10.49 -27.10
N ASN A 6 -53.27 9.17 -27.31
CA ASN A 6 -53.04 8.22 -26.21
C ASN A 6 -51.57 7.73 -26.07
N ALA A 7 -50.70 8.01 -27.05
CA ALA A 7 -49.29 7.59 -26.99
C ALA A 7 -48.44 8.51 -26.11
N LYS A 8 -48.72 9.81 -26.14
CA LYS A 8 -47.91 10.85 -25.48
C LYS A 8 -47.98 10.84 -23.96
N GLY A 9 -49.12 10.40 -23.39
CA GLY A 9 -49.28 10.28 -21.93
C GLY A 9 -48.53 9.10 -21.31
N GLY A 10 -48.30 8.03 -22.08
CA GLY A 10 -47.54 6.86 -21.62
C GLY A 10 -46.04 7.12 -21.55
N GLU A 11 -45.51 7.90 -22.50
CA GLU A 11 -44.08 8.27 -22.56
C GLU A 11 -43.68 9.21 -21.41
N ASP A 12 -44.48 10.24 -21.13
CA ASP A 12 -44.28 11.16 -19.99
C ASP A 12 -44.36 10.43 -18.64
N GLN A 13 -45.25 9.44 -18.51
CA GLN A 13 -45.38 8.64 -17.29
C GLN A 13 -44.17 7.71 -17.11
N LEU A 14 -43.65 7.15 -18.20
CA LEU A 14 -42.47 6.29 -18.20
C LEU A 14 -41.19 7.09 -17.91
N GLU A 15 -41.07 8.31 -18.41
CA GLU A 15 -39.95 9.21 -18.10
C GLU A 15 -39.96 9.68 -16.64
N LYS A 16 -41.14 9.99 -16.09
CA LYS A 16 -41.29 10.30 -14.65
C LYS A 16 -40.91 9.10 -13.77
N GLN A 17 -41.30 7.88 -14.15
CA GLN A 17 -40.91 6.66 -13.45
C GLN A 17 -39.40 6.39 -13.55
N LYS A 18 -38.79 6.59 -14.73
CA LYS A 18 -37.34 6.47 -14.93
C LYS A 18 -36.57 7.52 -14.12
N MET A 19 -37.02 8.78 -14.10
CA MET A 19 -36.41 9.84 -13.30
C MET A 19 -36.51 9.57 -11.80
N ALA A 20 -37.64 9.07 -11.32
CA ALA A 20 -37.78 8.65 -9.92
C ALA A 20 -36.85 7.48 -9.58
N SER A 21 -36.70 6.51 -10.48
CA SER A 21 -35.77 5.39 -10.32
C SER A 21 -34.30 5.82 -10.37
N LEU A 22 -33.94 6.76 -11.23
CA LEU A 22 -32.59 7.34 -11.31
C LEU A 22 -32.27 8.17 -10.06
N ALA A 23 -33.21 8.96 -9.56
CA ALA A 23 -33.05 9.71 -8.32
C ALA A 23 -32.85 8.76 -7.12
N ALA A 24 -33.63 7.66 -7.04
CA ALA A 24 -33.45 6.63 -6.03
C ALA A 24 -32.10 5.92 -6.14
N SER A 25 -31.63 5.60 -7.36
CA SER A 25 -30.31 5.01 -7.58
C SER A 25 -29.18 5.97 -7.21
N ASN A 26 -29.31 7.26 -7.54
CA ASN A 26 -28.31 8.27 -7.19
C ASN A 26 -28.23 8.47 -5.67
N ALA A 27 -29.36 8.44 -4.96
CA ALA A 27 -29.37 8.47 -3.50
C ALA A 27 -28.72 7.22 -2.88
N ALA A 28 -28.95 6.04 -3.46
CA ALA A 28 -28.30 4.81 -3.03
C ALA A 28 -26.79 4.81 -3.31
N LEU A 29 -26.35 5.40 -4.42
CA LEU A 29 -24.93 5.58 -4.74
C LEU A 29 -24.26 6.55 -3.75
N ALA A 30 -24.90 7.68 -3.44
CA ALA A 30 -24.39 8.62 -2.44
C ALA A 30 -24.25 8.00 -1.04
N SER A 31 -25.18 7.12 -0.65
CA SER A 31 -25.07 6.37 0.61
C SER A 31 -23.87 5.42 0.61
N LYS A 32 -23.61 4.74 -0.52
CA LYS A 32 -22.45 3.85 -0.68
C LYS A 32 -21.13 4.63 -0.72
N GLU A 33 -21.12 5.80 -1.36
CA GLU A 33 -19.94 6.68 -1.38
C GLU A 33 -19.58 7.16 0.04
N ALA A 34 -20.58 7.51 0.85
CA ALA A 34 -20.36 7.88 2.24
C ALA A 34 -19.81 6.71 3.07
N GLU A 35 -20.32 5.49 2.86
CA GLU A 35 -19.83 4.28 3.55
C GLU A 35 -18.39 3.93 3.15
N ILE A 36 -18.06 4.02 1.86
CA ILE A 36 -16.68 3.81 1.36
C ILE A 36 -15.74 4.89 1.94
N ALA A 37 -16.16 6.15 1.97
CA ALA A 37 -15.36 7.23 2.55
C ALA A 37 -15.08 7.01 4.04
N GLN A 38 -16.07 6.49 4.79
CA GLN A 38 -15.90 6.15 6.20
C GLN A 38 -14.94 4.95 6.38
N GLN A 39 -15.09 3.89 5.58
CA GLN A 39 -14.16 2.75 5.58
C GLN A 39 -12.73 3.17 5.26
N HIS A 40 -12.54 4.09 4.31
CA HIS A 40 -11.23 4.63 3.96
C HIS A 40 -10.61 5.41 5.12
N ALA A 41 -11.40 6.20 5.85
CA ALA A 41 -10.93 6.94 7.01
C ALA A 41 -10.49 5.99 8.14
N ASP A 42 -11.23 4.91 8.38
CA ASP A 42 -10.93 3.91 9.41
C ASP A 42 -9.68 3.09 9.08
N ILE A 43 -9.50 2.71 7.80
CA ILE A 43 -8.29 2.01 7.33
C ILE A 43 -7.07 2.94 7.48
N LEU A 44 -7.17 4.22 7.11
CA LEU A 44 -6.09 5.18 7.28
C LEU A 44 -5.74 5.42 8.75
N ALA A 45 -6.73 5.44 9.64
CA ALA A 45 -6.49 5.55 11.08
C ALA A 45 -5.76 4.30 11.61
N SER A 46 -6.19 3.11 11.19
CA SER A 46 -5.57 1.84 11.58
C SER A 46 -4.13 1.72 11.07
N LEU A 47 -3.87 2.12 9.82
CA LEU A 47 -2.53 2.15 9.23
C LEU A 47 -1.60 3.12 9.95
N LYS A 48 -2.08 4.31 10.37
CA LYS A 48 -1.28 5.26 11.15
C LYS A 48 -0.93 4.76 12.56
N SER A 49 -1.79 3.92 13.15
CA SER A 49 -1.52 3.31 14.46
C SER A 49 -0.63 2.08 14.38
N GLU A 50 -0.60 1.37 13.24
CA GLU A 50 0.35 0.27 12.97
C GLU A 50 1.69 0.75 12.39
N GLU A 51 1.85 2.06 12.19
CA GLU A 51 3.15 2.66 11.89
C GLU A 51 4.03 2.56 13.15
N PHE A 52 4.67 1.39 13.29
CA PHE A 52 5.83 1.16 14.14
C PHE A 52 6.72 2.40 14.04
N PRO A 53 7.22 2.98 15.15
CA PRO A 53 8.00 4.20 15.10
C PRO A 53 9.40 3.91 14.55
N LEU A 54 9.48 3.50 13.28
CA LEU A 54 10.60 3.82 12.44
C LEU A 54 10.50 5.30 12.21
N ALA A 55 11.26 6.06 13.00
CA ALA A 55 11.56 7.45 12.69
C ALA A 55 11.79 7.56 11.17
N PRO A 56 11.20 8.55 10.49
CA PRO A 56 11.43 8.73 9.06
C PRO A 56 12.95 8.67 8.83
N PRO A 57 13.45 7.91 7.83
CA PRO A 57 14.85 8.04 7.46
C PRO A 57 15.08 9.53 7.28
N PRO A 58 16.12 10.12 7.90
CA PRO A 58 16.31 11.55 7.85
C PRO A 58 16.30 11.95 6.37
N SER A 59 15.24 12.62 5.95
CA SER A 59 15.18 13.26 4.65
C SER A 59 16.48 14.04 4.52
N PRO A 60 17.23 13.91 3.42
CA PRO A 60 18.41 14.73 3.19
C PRO A 60 17.98 16.17 2.85
N SER A 61 17.13 16.78 3.68
CA SER A 61 16.91 18.21 3.76
C SER A 61 18.14 18.80 4.47
N SER A 62 19.21 18.94 3.71
CA SER A 62 20.14 20.08 3.70
C SER A 62 20.32 20.91 4.99
N ASP A 63 20.54 20.29 6.14
CA ASP A 63 21.18 20.93 7.28
C ASP A 63 22.20 19.98 7.93
N HIS A 64 23.30 19.76 7.23
CA HIS A 64 24.44 18.99 7.76
C HIS A 64 25.33 19.83 8.70
N SER A 65 24.98 21.09 8.98
CA SER A 65 25.86 22.01 9.71
C SER A 65 25.69 21.96 11.24
N THR A 66 24.68 21.25 11.75
CA THR A 66 24.32 21.25 13.18
C THR A 66 24.27 19.87 13.84
N ARG A 67 24.50 18.78 13.10
CA ARG A 67 24.50 17.41 13.67
C ARG A 67 25.87 17.09 14.25
N ASP A 68 25.90 16.75 15.54
CA ASP A 68 27.12 16.29 16.22
C ASP A 68 27.79 15.17 15.41
N PRO A 69 29.04 15.36 14.92
CA PRO A 69 29.70 14.39 14.05
C PRO A 69 29.89 13.05 14.75
N LYS A 70 30.06 13.06 16.08
CA LYS A 70 30.11 11.86 16.90
C LYS A 70 28.78 11.10 16.88
N ALA A 71 27.66 11.78 17.03
CA ALA A 71 26.34 11.15 16.99
C ALA A 71 26.03 10.55 15.61
N LEU A 72 26.51 11.18 14.53
CA LEU A 72 26.39 10.63 13.18
C LEU A 72 27.19 9.34 13.01
N VAL A 73 28.45 9.32 13.43
CA VAL A 73 29.31 8.13 13.36
C VAL A 73 28.76 7.01 14.22
N ASP A 74 28.36 7.30 15.46
CA ASP A 74 27.81 6.32 16.37
C ASP A 74 26.51 5.70 15.79
N SER A 75 25.65 6.52 15.16
CA SER A 75 24.46 6.01 14.44
C SER A 75 24.83 5.09 13.26
N HIS A 76 25.86 5.45 12.50
CA HIS A 76 26.30 4.66 11.35
C HIS A 76 26.93 3.32 11.77
N ILE A 77 27.66 3.31 12.89
CA ILE A 77 28.24 2.08 13.46
C ILE A 77 27.13 1.10 13.86
N VAL A 78 26.05 1.58 14.48
CA VAL A 78 24.91 0.73 14.87
C VAL A 78 24.24 0.13 13.62
N LEU A 79 23.95 0.95 12.61
CA LEU A 79 23.34 0.48 11.36
C LEU A 79 24.20 -0.56 10.64
N LEU A 80 25.53 -0.40 10.66
CA LEU A 80 26.44 -1.36 10.05
C LEU A 80 26.46 -2.70 10.79
N HIS A 81 26.43 -2.67 12.13
CA HIS A 81 26.34 -3.89 12.93
C HIS A 81 25.03 -4.63 12.67
N GLU A 82 23.90 -3.90 12.68
CA GLU A 82 22.57 -4.48 12.45
C GLU A 82 22.46 -5.11 11.04
N TYR A 83 22.97 -4.41 10.01
CA TYR A 83 23.05 -4.97 8.67
C TYR A 83 23.92 -6.23 8.62
N ASN A 84 25.11 -6.20 9.22
CA ASN A 84 26.01 -7.36 9.23
C ASN A 84 25.39 -8.57 9.95
N GLU A 85 24.69 -8.34 11.07
CA GLU A 85 24.02 -9.42 11.81
C GLU A 85 22.92 -10.09 10.99
N ILE A 86 22.09 -9.30 10.31
CA ILE A 86 21.02 -9.81 9.43
C ILE A 86 21.62 -10.55 8.24
N ARG A 87 22.64 -9.97 7.61
CA ARG A 87 23.35 -10.59 6.48
C ARG A 87 23.92 -11.96 6.87
N ASP A 88 24.69 -12.02 7.96
CA ASP A 88 25.33 -13.27 8.41
C ASP A 88 24.31 -14.34 8.79
N SER A 89 23.19 -13.93 9.40
CA SER A 89 22.09 -14.85 9.72
C SER A 89 21.41 -15.38 8.45
N GLY A 90 21.17 -14.50 7.48
CA GLY A 90 20.65 -14.87 6.17
C GLY A 90 21.57 -15.83 5.42
N GLN A 91 22.87 -15.55 5.37
CA GLN A 91 23.85 -16.42 4.71
C GLN A 91 23.92 -17.81 5.35
N LYS A 92 23.82 -17.92 6.67
CA LYS A 92 23.76 -19.21 7.38
C LYS A 92 22.51 -20.00 6.98
N LEU A 93 21.34 -19.35 6.95
CA LEU A 93 20.09 -20.00 6.52
C LEU A 93 20.17 -20.45 5.06
N MET A 94 20.71 -19.61 4.17
CA MET A 94 20.89 -19.95 2.76
C MET A 94 21.86 -21.13 2.58
N ALA A 95 22.92 -21.21 3.38
CA ALA A 95 23.82 -22.36 3.38
C ALA A 95 23.10 -23.66 3.79
N MET A 96 22.23 -23.61 4.80
CA MET A 96 21.42 -24.77 5.22
C MET A 96 20.42 -25.18 4.14
N ILE A 97 19.77 -24.22 3.47
CA ILE A 97 18.85 -24.49 2.36
C ILE A 97 19.58 -25.11 1.16
N ALA A 98 20.79 -24.62 0.86
CA ALA A 98 21.63 -25.16 -0.20
C ALA A 98 22.00 -26.63 0.09
N GLU A 99 22.36 -26.94 1.33
CA GLU A 99 22.65 -28.32 1.78
C GLU A 99 21.43 -29.24 1.66
N GLU A 100 20.25 -28.79 2.10
CA GLU A 100 19.01 -29.57 2.02
C GLU A 100 18.59 -29.84 0.57
N ARG A 101 18.77 -28.87 -0.32
CA ARG A 101 18.41 -28.98 -1.75
C ARG A 101 19.49 -29.65 -2.60
N GLY A 102 20.69 -29.84 -2.06
CA GLY A 102 21.86 -30.31 -2.82
C GLY A 102 22.31 -29.34 -3.92
N LEU A 103 21.97 -28.05 -3.79
CA LEU A 103 22.32 -26.98 -4.72
C LEU A 103 23.57 -26.24 -4.23
N THR A 104 24.26 -25.56 -5.12
CA THR A 104 25.34 -24.67 -4.72
C THR A 104 24.77 -23.41 -4.07
N ALA A 105 25.49 -22.83 -3.11
CA ALA A 105 25.06 -21.60 -2.45
C ALA A 105 24.75 -20.48 -3.47
N LYS A 106 25.51 -20.42 -4.58
CA LYS A 106 25.30 -19.47 -5.68
C LYS A 106 23.93 -19.61 -6.35
N GLU A 107 23.49 -20.82 -6.64
CA GLU A 107 22.17 -21.07 -7.24
C GLU A 107 21.04 -20.68 -6.29
N VAL A 108 21.22 -20.91 -4.99
CA VAL A 108 20.27 -20.48 -3.96
C VAL A 108 20.23 -18.96 -3.86
N TYR A 109 21.38 -18.27 -3.85
CA TYR A 109 21.41 -16.80 -3.87
C TYR A 109 20.72 -16.22 -5.11
N GLU A 110 20.93 -16.80 -6.29
CA GLU A 110 20.24 -16.40 -7.52
C GLU A 110 18.71 -16.64 -7.45
N GLU A 111 18.27 -17.77 -6.88
CA GLU A 111 16.84 -18.08 -6.70
C GLU A 111 16.16 -17.07 -5.76
N PHE A 112 16.83 -16.65 -4.69
CA PHE A 112 16.32 -15.66 -3.74
C PHE A 112 16.59 -14.21 -4.16
N GLY A 113 17.17 -13.98 -5.34
CA GLY A 113 17.41 -12.65 -5.90
C GLY A 113 18.46 -11.83 -5.15
N VAL A 114 19.35 -12.48 -4.40
CA VAL A 114 20.43 -11.83 -3.65
C VAL A 114 21.70 -11.86 -4.49
N GLY A 115 22.25 -10.69 -4.82
CA GLY A 115 23.50 -10.62 -5.57
C GLY A 115 24.70 -11.03 -4.70
N GLU A 116 25.74 -11.62 -5.32
CA GLU A 116 27.01 -11.97 -4.63
C GLU A 116 27.73 -10.78 -3.96
N ARG A 117 27.24 -9.55 -4.16
CA ARG A 117 27.82 -8.29 -3.65
C ARG A 117 26.94 -7.56 -2.64
N ASP A 118 25.78 -8.12 -2.29
CA ASP A 118 24.83 -7.57 -1.31
C ASP A 118 24.94 -8.27 0.05
#